data_AF-A0A0G1BVI2-F1
#
_entry.id   AF-A0A0G1BVI2-F1
#
_cell.length_a   1.000
_cell.length_b   1.000
_cell.length_c   1.000
_cell.angle_alpha   90.00
_cell.angle_beta   90.00
_cell.angle_gamma   90.00
#
_symmetry.space_group_name_H-M   'P 1'
#
loop_
_entity.id
_entity.type
_entity.pdbx_description
1 polymer ?
#
loop_
_entity_poly.entity_id
_entity_poly.type
_entity_poly.pdbx_seq_one_letter_code
_entity_poly.pdbx_strand_id
1 'polypeptide(L)'
;MMALVDNEPKTLTLKIALLEYLKHRKNVIIRRTLFDLKKAYERGHILEGLKIALDNLDQVIETIKKSKDAETAKANLMAKFKLTEMQATAILDMQLRRLAALERQKILDELKAIKETIKRLETLLTSPTSLMLLIKNELLAIKEKYADPRRTKVTKNRPGEFSEEELIVEEKVIITLSKSGYIKRLPLDTYRRQGRGGKGVTGASLKEEDVVIHLLTASTHDIIYFFTNLGRVFSTRVYELPETSRQARGQAVVNIIGLGGNEKVANVLTITNHSE
;
A
#
# COMPACT_ATOMS: atom_id res chain seq x y z
N MET A 1 16.93 12.42 -2.77
CA MET A 1 17.67 11.96 -1.58
C MET A 1 19.11 11.70 -1.99
N MET A 2 20.12 12.02 -1.17
CA MET A 2 21.51 11.60 -1.43
C MET A 2 21.90 10.52 -0.43
N ALA A 3 22.56 9.46 -0.91
CA ALA A 3 23.08 8.38 -0.08
C ALA A 3 24.30 7.75 -0.75
N LEU A 4 25.07 6.97 0.01
CA LEU A 4 26.15 6.14 -0.52
C LEU A 4 25.57 4.81 -1.02
N VAL A 5 25.83 4.47 -2.27
CA VAL A 5 25.54 3.15 -2.85
C VAL A 5 26.85 2.58 -3.38
N ASP A 6 27.26 1.44 -2.84
CA ASP A 6 28.56 0.82 -3.13
C ASP A 6 29.75 1.78 -2.86
N ASN A 7 29.68 2.51 -1.73
CA ASN A 7 30.64 3.54 -1.28
C ASN A 7 30.78 4.77 -2.19
N GLU A 8 29.86 4.96 -3.14
CA GLU A 8 29.83 6.14 -4.01
C GLU A 8 28.61 7.03 -3.69
N PRO A 9 28.78 8.36 -3.62
CA PRO A 9 27.66 9.27 -3.42
C PRO A 9 26.76 9.30 -4.66
N LYS A 10 25.49 8.92 -4.48
CA LYS A 10 24.48 8.92 -5.56
C LYS A 10 23.22 9.66 -5.14
N THR A 11 22.64 10.40 -6.08
CA THR A 11 21.31 10.98 -5.96
C THR A 11 20.26 9.92 -6.29
N LEU A 12 19.45 9.56 -5.30
CA LEU A 12 18.46 8.49 -5.40
C LEU A 12 17.04 9.06 -5.50
N THR A 13 16.28 8.48 -6.42
CA THR A 13 14.82 8.56 -6.43
C THR A 13 14.24 7.55 -5.43
N LEU A 14 12.97 7.73 -5.03
CA LEU A 14 12.31 6.81 -4.10
C LEU A 14 12.32 5.36 -4.61
N LYS A 15 12.08 5.17 -5.91
CA LYS A 15 12.11 3.84 -6.55
C LYS A 15 13.47 3.17 -6.38
N ILE A 16 14.56 3.89 -6.67
CA ILE A 16 15.91 3.34 -6.59
C ILE A 16 16.26 3.01 -5.13
N ALA A 17 15.94 3.90 -4.19
CA ALA A 17 16.18 3.66 -2.77
C ALA A 17 15.48 2.39 -2.25
N LEU A 18 14.22 2.17 -2.64
CA LEU A 18 13.48 0.95 -2.27
C LEU A 18 14.06 -0.32 -2.90
N LEU A 19 14.53 -0.24 -4.15
CA LEU A 19 15.17 -1.39 -4.83
C LEU A 19 16.50 -1.77 -4.17
N GLU A 20 17.35 -0.79 -3.80
CA GLU A 20 18.59 -1.05 -3.08
C GLU A 20 18.34 -1.66 -1.69
N TYR A 21 17.31 -1.18 -0.98
CA TYR A 21 16.89 -1.80 0.28
C TYR A 21 16.47 -3.28 0.09
N LEU A 22 15.69 -3.59 -0.95
CA LEU A 22 15.29 -4.97 -1.25
C LEU A 22 16.49 -5.86 -1.64
N LYS A 23 17.44 -5.33 -2.41
CA LYS A 23 18.69 -6.02 -2.75
C LYS A 23 19.50 -6.35 -1.50
N HIS A 24 19.66 -5.38 -0.60
CA HIS A 24 20.31 -5.61 0.69
C HIS A 24 19.56 -6.68 1.51
N ARG A 25 18.23 -6.59 1.60
CA ARG A 25 17.42 -7.54 2.35
C ARG A 25 17.55 -8.97 1.81
N LYS A 26 17.56 -9.12 0.48
CA LYS A 26 17.80 -10.41 -0.19
C LYS A 26 19.15 -11.00 0.24
N ASN A 27 20.21 -10.19 0.22
CA ASN A 27 21.55 -10.64 0.61
C ASN A 27 21.62 -11.07 2.08
N VAL A 28 20.98 -10.32 2.99
CA VAL A 28 20.91 -10.66 4.42
C VAL A 28 20.21 -11.99 4.63
N ILE A 29 19.06 -12.21 3.97
CA ILE A 29 18.31 -13.46 4.12
C ILE A 29 19.08 -14.63 3.53
N ILE A 30 19.72 -14.49 2.37
CA ILE A 30 20.55 -15.55 1.80
C ILE A 30 21.66 -15.95 2.78
N ARG A 31 22.39 -14.97 3.34
CA ARG A 31 23.45 -15.24 4.32
C ARG A 31 22.92 -15.92 5.58
N ARG A 32 21.78 -15.47 6.11
CA ARG A 32 21.11 -16.10 7.26
C ARG A 32 20.72 -17.54 6.95
N THR A 33 20.06 -17.77 5.82
CA THR A 33 19.62 -19.11 5.38
C THR A 33 20.81 -20.05 5.18
N LEU A 34 21.92 -19.57 4.59
CA LEU A 34 23.15 -20.36 4.44
C LEU A 34 23.78 -20.72 5.79
N PHE A 35 23.78 -19.78 6.74
CA PHE A 35 24.24 -20.05 8.10
C PHE A 35 23.40 -21.12 8.80
N ASP A 36 22.07 -20.97 8.75
CA ASP A 36 21.13 -21.93 9.34
C ASP A 36 21.25 -23.31 8.69
N LEU A 37 21.41 -23.35 7.36
CA LEU A 37 21.59 -24.57 6.58
C LEU A 37 22.89 -25.28 6.94
N LYS A 38 24.02 -24.56 7.05
CA LYS A 38 25.30 -25.13 7.51
C LYS A 38 25.16 -25.75 8.91
N LYS A 39 24.55 -25.03 9.85
CA LYS A 39 24.31 -25.51 11.21
C LYS A 39 23.40 -26.74 11.25
N ALA A 40 22.36 -26.76 10.40
CA ALA A 40 21.46 -27.90 10.27
C ALA A 40 22.18 -29.14 9.70
N TYR A 41 23.04 -28.97 8.70
CA TYR A 41 23.86 -30.07 8.16
C TYR A 41 24.84 -30.62 9.19
N GLU A 42 25.58 -29.77 9.90
CA GLU A 42 26.51 -30.21 10.96
C GLU A 42 25.77 -31.01 12.04
N ARG A 43 24.61 -30.53 12.48
CA ARG A 43 23.79 -31.24 13.47
C ARG A 43 23.21 -32.54 12.91
N GLY A 44 22.70 -32.52 11.68
CA GLY A 44 22.18 -33.70 11.00
C GLY A 44 23.25 -34.79 10.84
N HIS A 45 24.47 -34.39 10.46
CA HIS A 45 25.61 -35.28 10.30
C HIS A 45 25.97 -36.00 11.61
N ILE A 46 25.97 -35.29 12.73
CA ILE A 46 26.18 -35.88 14.07
C ILE A 46 25.07 -36.89 14.40
N LEU A 47 23.80 -36.52 14.18
CA LEU A 47 22.66 -37.40 14.49
C LEU A 47 22.65 -38.65 13.60
N GLU A 48 23.11 -38.57 12.35
CA GLU A 48 23.27 -39.73 11.47
C GLU A 48 24.32 -40.69 12.02
N GLY A 49 25.46 -40.18 12.51
CA GLY A 49 26.47 -41.00 13.18
C GLY A 49 25.92 -41.68 14.43
N LEU A 50 25.20 -40.93 15.28
CA LEU A 50 24.55 -41.49 16.48
C LEU A 50 23.49 -42.53 16.13
N LYS A 51 22.73 -42.34 15.06
CA LYS A 51 21.77 -43.34 14.57
C LYS A 51 22.48 -44.63 14.16
N ILE A 52 23.54 -44.54 13.35
CA ILE A 52 24.34 -45.71 12.94
C ILE A 52 24.89 -46.45 14.16
N ALA A 53 25.37 -45.70 15.17
CA ALA A 53 25.88 -46.29 16.40
C ALA A 53 24.79 -46.98 17.22
N LEU A 54 23.59 -46.39 17.33
CA LEU A 54 22.45 -46.99 18.03
C LEU A 54 21.91 -48.24 17.32
N ASP A 55 21.97 -48.26 15.99
CA ASP A 55 21.54 -49.42 15.20
C ASP A 55 22.55 -50.59 15.27
N ASN A 56 23.83 -50.31 15.60
CA ASN A 56 24.91 -51.31 15.71
C ASN A 56 25.59 -51.32 17.09
N LEU A 57 24.79 -51.14 18.16
CA LEU A 57 25.29 -50.83 19.49
C LEU A 57 26.34 -51.82 20.02
N ASP A 58 26.05 -53.12 19.95
CA ASP A 58 26.94 -54.16 20.51
C ASP A 58 28.31 -54.15 19.83
N GLN A 59 28.35 -53.97 18.51
CA GLN A 59 29.59 -53.91 17.74
C GLN A 59 30.38 -52.63 18.04
N VAL A 60 29.70 -51.51 18.28
CA VAL A 60 30.34 -50.25 18.68
C VAL A 60 30.98 -50.40 20.06
N ILE A 61 30.25 -50.95 21.03
CA ILE A 61 30.77 -51.20 22.40
C ILE A 61 31.97 -52.16 22.36
N GLU A 62 31.88 -53.23 21.57
CA GLU A 62 32.99 -54.19 21.41
C GLU A 62 34.23 -53.51 20.81
N THR A 63 34.04 -52.67 19.81
CA THR A 63 35.14 -51.93 19.14
C THR A 63 35.80 -50.94 20.10
N ILE A 64 35.01 -50.25 20.93
CA ILE A 64 35.54 -49.35 21.97
C ILE A 64 36.29 -50.15 23.04
N LYS A 65 35.73 -51.26 23.54
CA LYS A 65 36.36 -52.12 24.57
C LYS A 65 37.67 -52.76 24.11
N LYS A 66 37.80 -53.10 22.83
CA LYS A 66 39.03 -53.69 22.26
C LYS A 66 40.13 -52.65 22.00
N SER A 67 39.79 -51.36 22.02
CA SER A 67 40.73 -50.27 21.77
C SER A 67 41.50 -49.91 23.05
N LYS A 68 42.75 -49.47 22.91
CA LYS A 68 43.63 -49.18 24.07
C LYS A 68 43.36 -47.82 24.69
N ASP A 69 42.97 -46.85 23.87
CA ASP A 69 42.73 -45.46 24.25
C ASP A 69 41.63 -44.83 23.36
N ALA A 70 41.25 -43.59 23.67
CA ALA A 70 40.17 -42.88 22.97
C ALA A 70 40.51 -42.59 21.50
N GLU A 71 41.78 -42.26 21.19
CA GLU A 71 42.24 -41.99 19.82
C GLU A 71 42.20 -43.25 18.94
N THR A 72 42.66 -44.40 19.46
CA THR A 72 42.55 -45.68 18.74
C THR A 72 41.09 -46.12 18.59
N ALA A 73 40.24 -45.91 19.60
CA ALA A 73 38.81 -46.19 19.50
C ALA A 73 38.14 -45.34 18.40
N LYS A 74 38.47 -44.05 18.35
CA LYS A 74 37.97 -43.11 17.33
C LYS A 74 38.38 -43.55 15.92
N ALA A 75 39.66 -43.86 15.69
CA ALA A 75 40.16 -44.35 14.41
C ALA A 75 39.49 -45.66 13.97
N ASN A 76 39.31 -46.60 14.91
CA ASN A 76 38.64 -47.88 14.65
C ASN A 76 37.15 -47.70 14.29
N LEU A 77 36.44 -46.81 14.99
CA LEU A 77 35.04 -46.49 14.69
C LEU A 77 34.90 -45.85 13.30
N MET A 78 35.80 -44.92 12.96
CA MET A 78 35.84 -44.31 11.62
C MET A 78 36.08 -45.34 10.53
N ALA A 79 37.06 -46.23 10.70
CA ALA A 79 37.41 -47.24 9.71
C ALA A 79 36.28 -48.29 9.52
N LYS A 80 35.69 -48.77 10.62
CA LYS A 80 34.72 -49.88 10.59
C LYS A 80 33.32 -49.45 10.16
N PHE A 81 32.86 -48.29 10.60
CA PHE A 81 31.50 -47.79 10.33
C PHE A 81 31.47 -46.67 9.28
N LYS A 82 32.60 -46.35 8.65
CA LYS A 82 32.76 -45.27 7.66
C LYS A 82 32.27 -43.92 8.18
N LEU A 83 32.55 -43.65 9.44
CA LEU A 83 32.14 -42.43 10.14
C LEU A 83 33.18 -41.33 9.96
N THR A 84 32.76 -40.07 10.01
CA THR A 84 33.70 -38.96 10.07
C THR A 84 34.23 -38.74 11.48
N GLU A 85 35.29 -37.95 11.58
CA GLU A 85 35.91 -37.59 12.85
C GLU A 85 34.91 -36.99 13.87
N MET A 86 34.05 -36.08 13.39
CA MET A 86 33.02 -35.43 14.20
C MET A 86 31.97 -36.41 14.72
N GLN A 87 31.57 -37.38 13.90
CA GLN A 87 30.62 -38.42 14.30
C GLN A 87 31.23 -39.38 15.31
N ALA A 88 32.46 -39.85 15.06
CA ALA A 88 33.15 -40.76 15.97
C ALA A 88 33.37 -40.12 17.35
N THR A 89 33.75 -38.85 17.40
CA THR A 89 33.88 -38.08 18.64
C THR A 89 32.53 -37.99 19.37
N ALA A 90 31.46 -37.65 18.66
CA ALA A 90 30.12 -37.57 19.25
C ALA A 90 29.59 -38.93 19.78
N ILE A 91 30.01 -40.04 19.20
CA ILE A 91 29.68 -41.40 19.67
C ILE A 91 30.46 -41.73 20.94
N LEU A 92 31.75 -41.37 21.01
CA LEU A 92 32.56 -41.56 22.22
C LEU A 92 32.06 -40.71 23.39
N ASP A 93 31.58 -39.50 23.12
CA ASP A 93 30.99 -38.59 24.11
C ASP A 93 29.55 -38.98 24.52
N MET A 94 29.00 -40.05 23.94
CA MET A 94 27.64 -40.48 24.22
C MET A 94 27.51 -41.04 25.65
N GLN A 95 26.49 -40.57 26.37
CA GLN A 95 26.16 -41.07 27.70
C GLN A 95 25.25 -42.30 27.63
N LEU A 96 25.49 -43.30 28.49
CA LEU A 96 24.72 -44.56 28.56
C LEU A 96 23.19 -44.36 28.68
N ARG A 97 22.72 -43.26 29.29
CA ARG A 97 21.29 -42.93 29.38
C ARG A 97 20.60 -42.77 28.01
N ARG A 98 21.35 -42.43 26.95
CA ARG A 98 20.82 -42.27 25.60
C ARG A 98 20.41 -43.57 24.92
N LEU A 99 20.77 -44.71 25.52
CA LEU A 99 20.38 -46.03 25.05
C LEU A 99 18.92 -46.38 25.35
N ALA A 100 18.28 -45.64 26.27
CA ALA A 100 16.87 -45.82 26.55
C ALA A 100 16.02 -45.63 25.28
N ALA A 101 15.00 -46.46 25.08
CA ALA A 101 14.17 -46.45 23.88
C ALA A 101 13.58 -45.06 23.57
N LEU A 102 13.18 -44.31 24.60
CA LEU A 102 12.62 -42.97 24.48
C LEU A 102 13.67 -41.94 24.01
N GLU A 103 14.92 -42.05 24.47
CA GLU A 103 16.02 -41.18 24.02
C GLU A 103 16.46 -41.49 22.59
N ARG A 104 16.47 -42.78 22.21
CA ARG A 104 16.66 -43.20 20.81
C ARG A 104 15.59 -42.61 19.91
N GLN A 105 14.32 -42.68 20.31
CA GLN A 105 13.23 -42.13 19.52
C GLN A 105 13.37 -40.61 19.34
N LYS A 106 13.74 -39.87 20.39
CA LYS A 106 14.00 -38.42 20.30
C LYS A 106 15.09 -38.10 19.26
N ILE A 107 16.17 -38.87 19.20
CA ILE A 107 17.24 -38.68 18.20
C ILE A 107 16.72 -38.89 16.78
N LEU A 108 15.89 -39.91 16.57
CA LEU A 108 15.28 -40.19 15.26
C LEU A 108 14.30 -39.09 14.84
N ASP A 109 13.49 -38.60 15.77
CA ASP A 109 12.53 -37.52 15.54
C ASP A 109 13.27 -36.20 15.26
N GLU A 110 14.33 -35.89 16.01
CA GLU A 110 15.19 -34.72 15.79
C GLU A 110 15.86 -34.79 14.41
N LEU A 111 16.40 -35.95 14.03
CA LEU A 111 17.01 -36.18 12.72
C LEU A 111 15.98 -35.96 11.59
N LYS A 112 14.75 -36.46 11.76
CA LYS A 112 13.68 -36.25 10.78
C LYS A 112 13.33 -34.76 10.64
N ALA A 113 13.14 -34.05 11.75
CA ALA A 113 12.84 -32.63 11.75
C ALA A 113 13.97 -31.78 11.12
N ILE A 114 15.23 -32.15 11.34
CA ILE A 114 16.38 -31.48 10.72
C ILE A 114 16.41 -31.74 9.22
N LYS A 115 16.14 -32.96 8.75
CA LYS A 115 16.06 -33.25 7.30
C LYS A 115 14.96 -32.45 6.61
N GLU A 116 13.79 -32.33 7.25
CA GLU A 116 12.71 -31.48 6.75
C GLU A 116 13.13 -30.00 6.72
N THR A 117 13.85 -29.54 7.75
CA THR A 117 14.37 -28.18 7.81
C THR A 117 15.39 -27.90 6.71
N ILE A 118 16.35 -28.79 6.48
CA ILE A 118 17.35 -28.69 5.41
C ILE A 118 16.65 -28.58 4.06
N LYS A 119 15.71 -29.49 3.77
CA LYS A 119 14.93 -29.48 2.52
C LYS A 119 14.19 -28.16 2.31
N ARG A 120 13.59 -27.61 3.38
CA ARG A 120 12.91 -26.31 3.34
C ARG A 120 13.88 -25.17 3.03
N LEU A 121 15.05 -25.15 3.67
CA LEU A 121 16.08 -24.12 3.47
C LEU A 121 16.70 -24.20 2.07
N GLU A 122 16.95 -25.40 1.55
CA GLU A 122 17.41 -25.62 0.16
C GLU A 122 16.37 -25.12 -0.85
N THR A 123 15.10 -25.46 -0.64
CA THR A 123 14.01 -24.99 -1.51
C THR A 123 13.94 -23.46 -1.52
N LEU A 124 14.16 -22.82 -0.36
CA LEU A 124 14.19 -21.37 -0.22
C LEU A 124 15.35 -20.72 -0.99
N LEU A 125 16.52 -21.37 -1.04
CA LEU A 125 17.69 -20.88 -1.78
C LEU A 125 17.54 -21.08 -3.29
N THR A 126 16.92 -22.19 -3.72
CA THR A 126 16.74 -22.52 -5.13
C THR A 126 15.61 -21.72 -5.80
N SER A 127 14.56 -21.37 -5.05
CA SER A 127 13.37 -20.67 -5.59
C SER A 127 13.40 -19.16 -5.28
N PRO A 128 13.62 -18.29 -6.28
CA PRO A 128 13.58 -16.83 -6.08
C PRO A 128 12.21 -16.33 -5.60
N THR A 129 11.13 -16.97 -6.05
CA THR A 129 9.75 -16.63 -5.68
C THR A 129 9.50 -16.88 -4.19
N SER A 130 9.97 -18.02 -3.67
CA SER A 130 9.82 -18.36 -2.26
C SER A 130 10.57 -17.37 -1.36
N LEU A 131 11.76 -16.95 -1.79
CA LEU A 131 12.55 -15.93 -1.10
C LEU A 131 11.84 -14.57 -1.05
N MET A 132 11.25 -14.14 -2.17
CA MET A 132 10.48 -12.89 -2.22
C MET A 132 9.21 -12.95 -1.37
N LEU A 133 8.53 -14.11 -1.33
CA LEU A 133 7.37 -14.32 -0.47
C LEU A 133 7.75 -14.22 1.01
N LEU A 134 8.89 -14.82 1.40
CA LEU A 134 9.42 -14.70 2.75
C LEU A 134 9.72 -13.25 3.12
N ILE A 135 10.40 -12.51 2.24
CA ILE A 135 10.68 -11.07 2.44
C ILE A 135 9.38 -10.30 2.66
N LYS A 136 8.37 -10.53 1.82
CA LYS A 136 7.05 -9.89 1.95
C LYS A 136 6.43 -10.17 3.31
N ASN A 137 6.41 -11.43 3.74
CA ASN A 137 5.80 -11.82 5.01
C ASN A 137 6.53 -11.21 6.22
N GLU A 138 7.86 -11.17 6.19
CA GLU A 138 8.64 -10.51 7.24
C GLU A 138 8.38 -9.00 7.29
N LEU A 139 8.29 -8.33 6.14
CA LEU A 139 7.98 -6.89 6.08
C LEU A 139 6.56 -6.60 6.56
N LEU A 140 5.59 -7.47 6.27
CA LEU A 140 4.23 -7.34 6.79
C LEU A 140 4.18 -7.51 8.30
N ALA A 141 4.90 -8.51 8.84
CA ALA A 141 4.99 -8.70 10.29
C ALA A 141 5.66 -7.49 11.00
N ILE A 142 6.68 -6.89 10.39
CA ILE A 142 7.31 -5.66 10.89
C ILE A 142 6.30 -4.50 10.86
N LYS A 143 5.54 -4.35 9.78
CA LYS A 143 4.49 -3.34 9.66
C LYS A 143 3.44 -3.53 10.76
N GLU A 144 2.94 -4.73 10.98
CA GLU A 144 1.94 -5.00 12.01
C GLU A 144 2.46 -4.69 13.42
N LYS A 145 3.74 -4.99 13.68
CA LYS A 145 4.35 -4.78 15.00
C LYS A 145 4.69 -3.31 15.30
N TYR A 146 5.06 -2.53 14.28
CA TYR A 146 5.64 -1.20 14.48
C TYR A 146 4.91 -0.06 13.74
N ALA A 147 3.77 -0.31 13.11
CA ALA A 147 3.01 0.75 12.44
C ALA A 147 2.42 1.75 13.44
N ASP A 148 2.41 3.03 13.03
CA ASP A 148 1.78 4.12 13.74
C ASP A 148 0.82 4.92 12.83
N PRO A 149 -0.21 5.59 13.39
CA PRO A 149 -1.09 6.42 12.59
C PRO A 149 -0.35 7.64 12.05
N ARG A 150 -0.74 8.08 10.85
CA ARG A 150 -0.15 9.25 10.19
C ARG A 150 -0.39 10.51 11.03
N ARG A 151 0.69 11.22 11.37
CA ARG A 151 0.64 12.47 12.16
C ARG A 151 0.47 13.72 11.30
N THR A 152 1.06 13.75 10.10
CA THR A 152 1.07 14.93 9.23
C THR A 152 -0.06 14.88 8.20
N LYS A 153 -0.95 15.88 8.19
CA LYS A 153 -1.95 16.09 7.14
C LYS A 153 -1.28 16.74 5.92
N VAL A 154 -1.55 16.22 4.71
CA VAL A 154 -1.06 16.80 3.46
C VAL A 154 -2.21 17.54 2.80
N THR A 155 -2.07 18.86 2.68
CA THR A 155 -2.97 19.73 1.93
C THR A 155 -2.39 19.97 0.54
N LYS A 156 -3.25 20.14 -0.47
CA LYS A 156 -2.80 20.45 -1.84
C LYS A 156 -2.21 21.85 -1.96
N ASN A 157 -2.73 22.79 -1.18
CA ASN A 157 -2.33 24.20 -1.22
C ASN A 157 -1.17 24.44 -0.26
N ARG A 158 -0.29 25.37 -0.64
CA ARG A 158 0.74 25.85 0.27
C ARG A 158 0.09 26.65 1.41
N PRO A 159 0.61 26.55 2.65
CA PRO A 159 0.12 27.38 3.74
C PRO A 159 0.23 28.86 3.38
N GLY A 160 -0.90 29.58 3.35
CA GLY A 160 -0.98 31.01 3.02
C GLY A 160 -1.26 31.35 1.55
N GLU A 161 -1.30 30.37 0.65
CA GLU A 161 -1.89 30.57 -0.69
C GLU A 161 -3.40 30.31 -0.57
N PHE A 162 -4.19 31.38 -0.69
CA PHE A 162 -5.65 31.28 -0.83
C PHE A 162 -5.96 30.52 -2.12
N SER A 163 -6.89 29.57 -2.05
CA SER A 163 -7.47 29.02 -3.28
C SER A 163 -8.20 30.14 -4.04
N GLU A 164 -8.32 30.04 -5.37
CA GLU A 164 -9.12 31.03 -6.14
C GLU A 164 -10.55 31.14 -5.59
N GLU A 165 -11.10 30.04 -5.06
CA GLU A 165 -12.37 30.00 -4.35
C GLU A 165 -12.39 30.91 -3.11
N GLU A 166 -11.32 30.91 -2.29
CA GLU A 166 -11.21 31.74 -1.08
C GLU A 166 -11.04 33.24 -1.36
N LEU A 167 -10.68 33.64 -2.59
CA LEU A 167 -10.64 35.04 -3.02
C LEU A 167 -12.03 35.55 -3.43
N ILE A 168 -12.99 34.66 -3.68
CA ILE A 168 -14.36 35.04 -4.03
C ILE A 168 -15.11 35.40 -2.75
N VAL A 169 -15.78 36.54 -2.75
CA VAL A 169 -16.63 36.95 -1.62
C VAL A 169 -17.85 36.03 -1.56
N GLU A 170 -18.16 35.52 -0.38
CA GLU A 170 -19.40 34.80 -0.14
C GLU A 170 -20.58 35.77 -0.07
N GLU A 171 -21.40 35.79 -1.12
CA GLU A 171 -22.59 36.64 -1.20
C GLU A 171 -23.77 35.88 -1.79
N LYS A 172 -24.99 36.34 -1.46
CA LYS A 172 -26.22 35.77 -2.03
C LYS A 172 -26.48 36.38 -3.40
N VAL A 173 -26.59 35.51 -4.39
CA VAL A 173 -26.86 35.87 -5.78
C VAL A 173 -28.16 35.24 -6.28
N ILE A 174 -28.78 35.90 -7.24
CA ILE A 174 -29.86 35.36 -8.07
C ILE A 174 -29.25 34.86 -9.37
N ILE A 175 -29.56 33.62 -9.71
CA ILE A 175 -29.20 32.99 -10.98
C ILE A 175 -30.46 32.94 -11.85
N THR A 176 -30.35 33.42 -13.09
CA THR A 176 -31.43 33.35 -14.07
C THR A 176 -31.00 32.57 -15.29
N LEU A 177 -31.82 31.62 -15.73
CA LEU A 177 -31.67 30.89 -16.99
C LEU A 177 -32.87 31.17 -17.89
N SER A 178 -32.60 31.62 -19.13
CA SER A 178 -33.63 31.85 -20.14
C SER A 178 -33.92 30.61 -20.99
N LYS A 179 -35.08 30.57 -21.64
CA LYS A 179 -35.48 29.48 -22.56
C LYS A 179 -34.49 29.33 -23.71
N SER A 180 -33.89 30.43 -24.15
CA SER A 180 -32.86 30.44 -25.19
C SER A 180 -31.48 29.96 -24.70
N GLY A 181 -31.36 29.58 -23.43
CA GLY A 181 -30.14 29.02 -22.85
C GLY A 181 -29.13 30.08 -22.40
N TYR A 182 -29.56 31.32 -22.12
CA TYR A 182 -28.68 32.33 -21.53
C TYR A 182 -28.74 32.28 -20.01
N ILE A 183 -27.56 32.24 -19.39
CA ILE A 183 -27.39 32.22 -17.94
C ILE A 183 -26.58 33.43 -17.46
N LYS A 184 -26.97 33.96 -16.31
CA LYS A 184 -26.25 35.00 -15.58
C LYS A 184 -26.49 34.91 -14.08
N ARG A 185 -25.52 35.42 -13.32
CA ARG A 185 -25.67 35.73 -11.89
C ARG A 185 -25.83 37.23 -11.67
N LEU A 186 -26.62 37.59 -10.68
CA LEU A 186 -26.95 38.96 -10.28
C LEU A 186 -26.88 39.04 -8.75
N PRO A 187 -26.35 40.13 -8.15
CA PRO A 187 -26.47 40.35 -6.72
C PRO A 187 -27.95 40.43 -6.30
N LEU A 188 -28.30 39.86 -5.13
CA LEU A 188 -29.68 39.84 -4.60
C LEU A 188 -30.31 41.24 -4.52
N ASP A 189 -29.50 42.25 -4.19
CA ASP A 189 -29.91 43.65 -4.05
C ASP A 189 -30.43 44.30 -5.34
N THR A 190 -30.19 43.67 -6.49
CA THR A 190 -30.65 44.14 -7.80
C THR A 190 -32.18 44.12 -7.93
N TYR A 191 -32.86 43.24 -7.18
CA TYR A 191 -34.31 43.13 -7.15
C TYR A 191 -34.86 43.64 -5.81
N ARG A 192 -34.81 44.95 -5.59
CA ARG A 192 -35.46 45.56 -4.41
C ARG A 192 -36.96 45.28 -4.43
N ARG A 193 -37.47 44.83 -3.28
CA ARG A 193 -38.89 44.60 -3.03
C ARG A 193 -39.63 45.95 -3.06
N GLN A 194 -40.21 46.30 -4.19
CA GLN A 194 -41.11 47.45 -4.30
C GLN A 194 -42.51 47.01 -3.81
N GLY A 195 -43.21 47.88 -3.06
CA GLY A 195 -44.53 47.58 -2.48
C GLY A 195 -45.60 47.17 -3.52
N ARG A 196 -46.77 46.70 -3.03
CA ARG A 196 -47.88 46.20 -3.88
C ARG A 196 -48.22 47.22 -4.98
N GLY A 197 -48.08 46.82 -6.26
CA GLY A 197 -48.61 47.56 -7.40
C GLY A 197 -47.61 48.10 -8.44
N GLY A 198 -46.31 47.84 -8.31
CA GLY A 198 -45.32 48.28 -9.32
C GLY A 198 -45.29 47.41 -10.59
N LYS A 199 -46.11 47.71 -11.60
CA LYS A 199 -46.08 47.09 -12.95
C LYS A 199 -44.93 47.59 -13.86
N GLY A 200 -43.89 48.21 -13.31
CA GLY A 200 -42.93 49.03 -14.06
C GLY A 200 -41.46 48.72 -13.85
N VAL A 201 -41.07 47.49 -13.49
CA VAL A 201 -39.66 47.11 -13.34
C VAL A 201 -39.25 46.16 -14.46
N THR A 202 -38.78 46.70 -15.57
CA THR A 202 -38.30 45.92 -16.73
C THR A 202 -37.03 45.15 -16.36
N GLY A 203 -37.14 43.81 -16.30
CA GLY A 203 -36.15 42.90 -15.72
C GLY A 203 -35.05 42.40 -16.66
N ALA A 204 -35.20 42.48 -17.99
CA ALA A 204 -34.16 42.11 -18.96
C ALA A 204 -34.49 42.64 -20.37
N SER A 205 -33.49 43.10 -21.13
CA SER A 205 -33.64 43.41 -22.57
C SER A 205 -33.50 42.12 -23.39
N LEU A 206 -34.54 41.29 -23.32
CA LEU A 206 -34.60 40.01 -24.02
C LEU A 206 -34.62 40.26 -25.54
N LYS A 207 -34.09 39.33 -26.35
CA LYS A 207 -34.44 39.29 -27.79
C LYS A 207 -35.96 39.17 -27.86
N GLU A 208 -36.61 39.70 -28.90
CA GLU A 208 -38.06 39.53 -29.10
C GLU A 208 -38.45 38.08 -28.73
N GLU A 209 -39.24 37.92 -27.66
CA GLU A 209 -39.77 36.66 -27.10
C GLU A 209 -38.90 35.74 -26.19
N ASP A 210 -37.71 36.14 -25.70
CA ASP A 210 -37.00 35.29 -24.72
C ASP A 210 -37.61 35.43 -23.29
N VAL A 211 -37.76 34.33 -22.55
CA VAL A 211 -38.42 34.28 -21.23
C VAL A 211 -37.51 33.57 -20.23
N VAL A 212 -37.46 34.07 -18.99
CA VAL A 212 -36.75 33.42 -17.89
C VAL A 212 -37.54 32.18 -17.44
N ILE A 213 -36.92 31.01 -17.53
CA ILE A 213 -37.53 29.72 -17.18
C ILE A 213 -37.13 29.25 -15.78
N HIS A 214 -35.94 29.61 -15.32
CA HIS A 214 -35.48 29.30 -13.96
C HIS A 214 -34.93 30.55 -13.29
N LEU A 215 -35.35 30.75 -12.04
CA LEU A 215 -34.85 31.77 -11.14
C LEU A 215 -34.52 31.08 -9.82
N LEU A 216 -33.24 31.09 -9.45
CA LEU A 216 -32.73 30.41 -8.24
C LEU A 216 -31.95 31.42 -7.40
N THR A 217 -31.96 31.22 -6.09
CA THR A 217 -31.11 31.96 -5.15
C THR A 217 -30.06 31.02 -4.58
N ALA A 218 -28.79 31.40 -4.64
CA ALA A 218 -27.67 30.59 -4.14
C ALA A 218 -26.56 31.48 -3.57
N SER A 219 -25.64 30.88 -2.82
CA SER A 219 -24.36 31.50 -2.46
C SER A 219 -23.39 31.42 -3.64
N THR A 220 -22.44 32.35 -3.76
CA THR A 220 -21.37 32.28 -4.77
C THR A 220 -20.53 31.01 -4.68
N HIS A 221 -20.44 30.41 -3.48
CA HIS A 221 -19.68 29.20 -3.22
C HIS A 221 -20.47 27.90 -3.48
N ASP A 222 -21.78 28.01 -3.70
CA ASP A 222 -22.63 26.85 -3.98
C ASP A 222 -22.25 26.22 -5.33
N ILE A 223 -22.63 24.95 -5.48
CA ILE A 223 -22.49 24.22 -6.74
C ILE A 223 -23.83 24.27 -7.46
N ILE A 224 -23.81 24.67 -8.73
CA ILE A 224 -24.96 24.60 -9.62
C ILE A 224 -24.84 23.37 -10.52
N TYR A 225 -25.90 22.57 -10.53
CA TYR A 225 -26.06 21.37 -11.33
C TYR A 225 -27.01 21.62 -12.49
N PHE A 226 -26.58 21.30 -13.71
CA PHE A 226 -27.37 21.35 -14.92
C PHE A 226 -27.76 19.94 -15.35
N PHE A 227 -29.05 19.66 -15.32
CA PHE A 227 -29.61 18.40 -15.80
C PHE A 227 -30.02 18.58 -17.26
N THR A 228 -29.51 17.76 -18.15
CA THR A 228 -29.84 17.82 -19.58
C THR A 228 -30.95 16.86 -19.97
N ASN A 229 -31.59 17.13 -21.10
CA ASN A 229 -32.60 16.24 -21.70
C ASN A 229 -32.07 14.85 -22.07
N LEU A 230 -30.75 14.67 -22.16
CA LEU A 230 -30.09 13.39 -22.42
C LEU A 230 -29.68 12.66 -21.13
N GLY A 231 -30.08 13.16 -19.96
CA GLY A 231 -29.77 12.55 -18.67
C GLY A 231 -28.34 12.76 -18.19
N ARG A 232 -27.59 13.71 -18.78
CA ARG A 232 -26.27 14.09 -18.30
C ARG A 232 -26.40 15.19 -17.25
N VAL A 233 -25.48 15.19 -16.30
CA VAL A 233 -25.39 16.20 -15.24
C VAL A 233 -24.05 16.90 -15.36
N PHE A 234 -24.08 18.23 -15.44
CA PHE A 234 -22.89 19.07 -15.38
C PHE A 234 -22.90 19.87 -14.09
N SER A 235 -21.72 20.12 -13.52
CA SER A 235 -21.57 20.92 -12.30
C SER A 235 -20.49 21.97 -12.49
N THR A 236 -20.75 23.17 -11.99
CA THR A 236 -19.82 24.32 -11.95
C THR A 236 -20.09 25.09 -10.67
N ARG A 237 -19.13 25.91 -10.24
CA ARG A 237 -19.33 26.80 -9.10
C ARG A 237 -20.18 27.99 -9.51
N VAL A 238 -21.02 28.49 -8.60
CA VAL A 238 -21.89 29.64 -8.91
C VAL A 238 -21.08 30.89 -9.27
N TYR A 239 -19.91 31.10 -8.68
CA TYR A 239 -19.04 32.23 -9.02
C TYR A 239 -18.44 32.18 -10.44
N GLU A 240 -18.40 31.00 -11.08
CA GLU A 240 -17.93 30.86 -12.47
C GLU A 240 -18.97 31.36 -13.48
N LEU A 241 -20.22 31.57 -13.04
CA LEU A 241 -21.26 32.16 -13.88
C LEU A 241 -20.99 33.65 -14.13
N PRO A 242 -21.33 34.17 -15.32
CA PRO A 242 -21.07 35.56 -15.65
C PRO A 242 -21.93 36.49 -14.79
N GLU A 243 -21.25 37.37 -14.07
CA GLU A 243 -21.90 38.47 -13.36
C GLU A 243 -22.21 39.59 -14.35
N THR A 244 -23.49 39.92 -14.50
CA THR A 244 -23.91 40.93 -15.46
C THR A 244 -25.02 41.80 -14.88
N SER A 245 -25.29 42.95 -15.49
CA SER A 245 -26.37 43.82 -15.05
C SER A 245 -27.76 43.22 -15.32
N ARG A 246 -28.78 43.75 -14.65
CA ARG A 246 -30.18 43.32 -14.83
C ARG A 246 -30.61 43.33 -16.30
N GLN A 247 -30.22 44.35 -17.06
CA GLN A 247 -30.63 44.51 -18.46
C GLN A 247 -29.84 43.63 -19.45
N ALA A 248 -28.63 43.19 -19.07
CA ALA A 248 -27.78 42.37 -19.92
C ALA A 248 -28.34 40.94 -20.10
N ARG A 249 -28.01 40.29 -21.22
CA ARG A 249 -28.52 38.96 -21.54
C ARG A 249 -27.78 37.83 -20.82
N GLY A 250 -26.54 38.03 -20.40
CA GLY A 250 -25.68 36.98 -19.87
C GLY A 250 -24.94 36.22 -20.97
N GLN A 251 -24.46 35.02 -20.66
CA GLN A 251 -23.72 34.15 -21.59
C GLN A 251 -24.53 32.90 -21.92
N ALA A 252 -24.34 32.35 -23.12
CA ALA A 252 -24.94 31.08 -23.49
C ALA A 252 -24.38 29.94 -22.62
N VAL A 253 -25.26 29.13 -22.03
CA VAL A 253 -24.91 28.01 -21.14
C VAL A 253 -24.04 26.97 -21.84
N VAL A 254 -24.19 26.82 -23.17
CA VAL A 254 -23.37 25.94 -24.01
C VAL A 254 -21.87 26.25 -23.89
N ASN A 255 -21.50 27.53 -23.69
CA ASN A 255 -20.11 27.95 -23.56
C ASN A 255 -19.51 27.65 -22.18
N ILE A 256 -20.35 27.37 -21.18
CA ILE A 256 -19.92 27.12 -19.79
C ILE A 256 -19.78 25.60 -19.56
N ILE A 257 -20.76 24.81 -20.01
CA ILE A 257 -20.82 23.36 -19.72
C ILE A 257 -20.61 22.46 -20.95
N GLY A 258 -20.25 23.02 -22.11
CA GLY A 258 -19.85 22.25 -23.28
C GLY A 258 -20.91 21.27 -23.78
N LEU A 259 -22.13 21.75 -24.03
CA LEU A 259 -23.25 20.92 -24.47
C LEU A 259 -23.05 20.40 -25.90
N GLY A 260 -23.50 19.16 -26.17
CA GLY A 260 -23.59 18.65 -27.54
C GLY A 260 -24.67 19.37 -28.36
N GLY A 261 -24.60 19.30 -29.69
CA GLY A 261 -25.42 20.15 -30.58
C GLY A 261 -26.94 20.08 -30.38
N ASN A 262 -27.48 18.93 -29.97
CA ASN A 262 -28.93 18.75 -29.71
C ASN A 262 -29.28 18.61 -28.20
N GLU A 263 -28.31 18.86 -27.32
CA GLU A 263 -28.45 18.75 -25.89
C GLU A 263 -28.92 20.08 -25.28
N LYS A 264 -29.97 20.03 -24.45
CA LYS A 264 -30.56 21.20 -23.80
C LYS A 264 -30.63 20.99 -22.30
N VAL A 265 -30.43 22.06 -21.54
CA VAL A 265 -30.66 22.06 -20.10
C VAL A 265 -32.17 21.94 -19.84
N ALA A 266 -32.56 20.88 -19.16
CA ALA A 266 -33.94 20.60 -18.77
C ALA A 266 -34.27 21.16 -17.39
N ASN A 267 -33.32 21.11 -16.44
CA ASN A 267 -33.50 21.64 -15.10
C ASN A 267 -32.17 22.08 -14.48
N VAL A 268 -32.25 22.97 -13.50
CA VAL A 268 -31.10 23.49 -12.76
C VAL A 268 -31.37 23.38 -11.27
N LEU A 269 -30.39 22.88 -10.52
CA LEU A 269 -30.47 22.77 -9.07
C LEU A 269 -29.18 23.27 -8.43
N THR A 270 -29.32 24.03 -7.35
CA THR A 270 -28.17 24.51 -6.56
C THR A 270 -28.12 23.75 -5.25
N ILE A 271 -26.93 23.23 -4.91
CA ILE A 271 -26.70 22.58 -3.63
C ILE A 271 -25.71 23.42 -2.84
N THR A 272 -26.12 23.79 -1.63
CA THR A 272 -25.22 24.37 -0.64
C THR A 272 -24.30 23.29 -0.13
N ASN A 273 -23.02 23.41 -0.44
CA ASN A 273 -22.01 22.50 0.06
C ASN A 273 -21.69 22.90 1.50
N HIS A 274 -22.54 22.52 2.45
CA HIS A 274 -22.17 22.56 3.86
C HIS A 274 -21.13 21.47 4.10
N SER A 275 -19.86 21.85 3.98
CA SER A 275 -18.78 21.10 4.63
C SER A 275 -18.91 21.32 6.14
N GLU A 276 -19.65 20.45 6.81
CA GLU A 276 -19.29 20.04 8.18
C GLU A 276 -18.25 18.91 8.10
#